data_AF-A0A8H4XPH6-F1
#
_entry.id   AF-A0A8H4XPH6-F1
#
_cell.length_a   1.000
_cell.length_b   1.000
_cell.length_c   1.000
_cell.angle_alpha   90.00
_cell.angle_beta   90.00
_cell.angle_gamma   90.00
#
_symmetry.space_group_name_H-M   'P 1'
#
loop_
_entity.id
_entity.type
_entity.pdbx_description
1 polymer ?
#
loop_
_entity_poly.entity_id
_entity_poly.type
_entity_poly.pdbx_seq_one_letter_code
_entity_poly.pdbx_strand_id
1 'polypeptide(L)'
;MTPSLEAPEPVEDVIANPLKQKPQLVAPEPQHCPGPESQQAGQADSCAGCPNQAICASAPKGPDPDIPIISARLENVKHKILVLSGKGGV
;
A
#
# COMPACT_ATOMS: atom_id res chain seq x y z
N MET A 1 -7.76 -18.35 -1.19
CA MET A 1 -6.53 -19.14 -0.92
C MET A 1 -5.70 -18.32 0.04
N THR A 2 -5.79 -18.63 1.32
CA THR A 2 -5.07 -17.95 2.40
C THR A 2 -3.58 -18.28 2.26
N PRO A 3 -2.65 -17.33 2.10
CA PRO A 3 -1.25 -17.65 2.23
C PRO A 3 -1.02 -18.09 3.68
N SER A 4 -0.58 -19.34 3.81
CA SER A 4 -0.19 -19.98 5.06
C SER A 4 0.90 -19.15 5.75
N LEU A 5 0.57 -18.69 6.95
CA LEU A 5 1.47 -18.03 7.89
C LEU A 5 2.19 -19.11 8.70
N GLU A 6 3.17 -19.78 8.12
CA GLU A 6 4.03 -20.74 8.82
C GLU A 6 5.51 -20.49 8.48
N ALA A 7 6.04 -19.37 8.97
CA ALA A 7 7.41 -19.17 9.44
C ALA A 7 7.59 -17.71 9.86
N PRO A 8 8.37 -17.40 10.92
CA PRO A 8 8.87 -16.04 11.11
C PRO A 8 9.81 -15.74 9.93
N GLU A 9 9.36 -14.91 9.00
CA GLU A 9 10.19 -14.48 7.87
C GLU A 9 11.46 -13.77 8.37
N PRO A 10 12.60 -13.91 7.67
CA PRO A 10 13.85 -13.25 8.03
C PRO A 10 13.64 -11.73 8.12
N VAL A 11 14.14 -11.12 9.19
CA VAL A 11 14.03 -9.66 9.39
C VAL A 11 14.69 -8.88 8.25
N GLU A 12 15.74 -9.45 7.65
CA GLU A 12 16.43 -8.93 6.48
C GLU A 12 15.51 -8.80 5.27
N ASP A 13 14.64 -9.79 5.04
CA ASP A 13 13.71 -9.79 3.89
C ASP A 13 12.60 -8.75 4.06
N VAL A 14 12.11 -8.57 5.29
CA VAL A 14 11.11 -7.53 5.61
C VAL A 14 11.69 -6.13 5.43
N ILE A 15 12.96 -5.92 5.81
CA ILE A 15 13.64 -4.63 5.62
C ILE A 15 13.90 -4.35 4.13
N ALA A 16 14.33 -5.37 3.38
CA ALA A 16 14.65 -5.23 1.96
C ALA A 16 13.41 -5.11 1.07
N ASN A 17 12.30 -5.75 1.44
CA ASN A 17 11.06 -5.75 0.68
C ASN A 17 9.84 -5.51 1.59
N PRO A 18 9.66 -4.28 2.10
CA PRO A 18 8.60 -3.96 3.06
C PRO A 18 7.19 -4.10 2.50
N LEU A 19 7.03 -4.15 1.17
CA LEU A 19 5.77 -4.46 0.51
C LEU A 19 5.91 -5.79 -0.21
N LYS A 20 5.45 -6.87 0.43
CA LYS A 20 5.52 -8.25 -0.09
C LYS A 20 5.00 -8.38 -1.53
N GLN A 21 4.04 -7.54 -1.92
CA GLN A 21 3.60 -7.33 -3.30
C GLN A 21 3.24 -5.85 -3.53
N LYS A 22 4.04 -5.14 -4.32
CA LYS A 22 3.60 -3.89 -4.94
C LYS A 22 2.72 -4.23 -6.15
N PRO A 23 1.55 -3.59 -6.34
CA PRO A 23 0.84 -3.67 -7.61
C PRO A 23 1.81 -3.34 -8.76
N GLN A 24 1.91 -4.22 -9.76
CA GLN A 24 2.68 -3.92 -10.96
C GLN A 24 1.93 -2.87 -11.77
N LEU A 25 2.28 -1.61 -11.53
CA LEU A 25 1.78 -0.49 -12.29
C LEU A 25 2.47 -0.44 -13.65
N VAL A 26 1.70 -0.19 -14.70
CA VAL A 26 2.19 -0.05 -16.08
C VAL A 26 2.78 1.35 -16.31
N ALA A 27 2.34 2.33 -15.53
CA ALA A 27 2.80 3.72 -15.59
C ALA A 27 2.82 4.35 -14.19
N PRO A 28 3.61 5.42 -13.97
CA PRO A 28 3.55 6.19 -12.73
C PRO A 28 2.17 6.81 -12.50
N GLU A 29 1.88 7.14 -11.25
CA GLU A 29 0.63 7.77 -10.87
C GLU A 29 0.54 9.23 -11.37
N PRO A 30 -0.64 9.68 -11.84
CA PRO A 30 -0.86 11.07 -12.24
C PRO A 30 -0.97 12.01 -11.03
N GLN A 31 -0.78 13.32 -11.23
CA GLN A 31 -0.74 14.31 -10.13
C GLN A 31 -2.01 14.36 -9.26
N HIS A 32 -3.17 14.06 -9.85
CA HIS A 32 -4.47 14.05 -9.18
C HIS A 32 -5.02 12.63 -8.98
N CYS A 33 -4.12 11.64 -8.83
CA CYS A 33 -4.51 10.28 -8.52
C CYS A 33 -5.28 10.24 -7.18
N PRO A 34 -6.49 9.66 -7.11
CA PRO A 34 -7.22 9.50 -5.85
C PRO A 34 -6.57 8.45 -4.92
N GLY A 35 -5.58 7.71 -5.42
CA GLY A 35 -4.90 6.62 -4.72
C GLY A 35 -5.60 5.27 -4.90
N PRO A 36 -4.86 4.15 -4.82
CA PRO A 36 -5.39 2.80 -5.07
C PRO A 36 -6.44 2.35 -4.05
N GLU A 37 -6.31 2.78 -2.80
CA GLU A 37 -7.25 2.47 -1.70
C GLU A 37 -8.55 3.30 -1.76
N SER A 38 -8.62 4.31 -2.65
CA SER A 38 -9.84 5.09 -2.80
C SER A 38 -10.97 4.24 -3.39
N GLN A 39 -12.19 4.45 -2.88
CA GLN A 39 -13.39 3.91 -3.50
C GLN A 39 -13.53 4.39 -4.96
N GLN A 40 -12.96 5.56 -5.28
CA GLN A 40 -12.99 6.14 -6.62
C GLN A 40 -11.83 5.68 -7.53
N ALA A 41 -10.90 4.84 -7.05
CA ALA A 41 -9.78 4.39 -7.87
C ALA A 41 -10.26 3.58 -9.07
N GLY A 42 -9.83 3.97 -10.28
CA GLY A 42 -10.28 3.39 -11.55
C GLY A 42 -11.62 3.94 -12.05
N GLN A 43 -12.34 4.73 -11.24
CA GLN A 43 -13.69 5.21 -11.53
C GLN A 43 -13.81 6.74 -11.64
N ALA A 44 -12.95 7.50 -10.96
CA ALA A 44 -12.93 8.97 -11.03
C ALA A 44 -12.57 9.49 -12.42
N ASP A 45 -12.95 10.73 -12.72
CA ASP A 45 -12.55 11.43 -13.95
C ASP A 45 -11.02 11.52 -14.09
N SER A 46 -10.31 11.67 -12.97
CA SER A 46 -8.84 11.66 -12.91
C SER A 46 -8.22 10.31 -13.30
N CYS A 47 -9.01 9.24 -13.37
CA CYS A 47 -8.58 7.92 -13.83
C CYS A 47 -8.85 7.69 -15.32
N ALA A 48 -9.60 8.57 -16.00
CA ALA A 48 -9.89 8.43 -17.42
C ALA A 48 -8.60 8.49 -18.24
N GLY A 49 -8.35 7.43 -19.02
CA GLY A 49 -7.13 7.32 -19.84
C GLY A 49 -5.86 6.99 -19.04
N CYS A 50 -5.94 6.76 -17.72
CA CYS A 50 -4.81 6.26 -16.95
C CYS A 50 -4.51 4.81 -17.33
N PRO A 51 -3.24 4.45 -17.67
CA PRO A 51 -2.88 3.08 -18.01
C PRO A 51 -3.21 2.04 -16.94
N ASN A 52 -3.29 2.47 -15.68
CA ASN A 52 -3.61 1.60 -14.53
C ASN A 52 -5.11 1.56 -14.20
N GLN A 53 -5.99 2.20 -14.97
CA GLN A 53 -7.41 2.35 -14.62
C GLN A 53 -8.10 1.03 -14.30
N ALA A 54 -7.98 0.04 -15.19
CA ALA A 54 -8.60 -1.28 -15.01
C ALA A 54 -8.03 -2.04 -13.81
N ILE A 55 -6.72 -1.91 -13.57
CA ILE A 55 -6.03 -2.51 -12.42
C ILE A 55 -6.59 -1.91 -11.13
N CYS A 56 -6.68 -0.58 -11.07
CA CYS A 56 -7.20 0.12 -9.88
C CYS A 56 -8.71 -0.08 -9.67
N ALA A 57 -9.48 -0.33 -10.73
CA ALA A 57 -10.92 -0.61 -10.64
C ALA A 57 -11.21 -2.00 -10.07
N SER A 58 -10.37 -3.00 -10.40
CA SER A 58 -10.55 -4.39 -9.97
C SER A 58 -9.78 -4.76 -8.71
N ALA A 59 -8.79 -3.95 -8.32
CA ALA A 59 -7.99 -4.21 -7.12
C ALA A 59 -8.88 -4.26 -5.86
N PRO A 60 -8.63 -5.21 -4.94
CA PRO A 60 -9.32 -5.25 -3.66
C PRO A 60 -9.09 -3.94 -2.92
N LYS A 61 -10.17 -3.37 -2.42
CA LYS A 61 -10.16 -2.14 -1.62
C LYS A 61 -10.31 -2.50 -0.16
N GLY A 62 -9.59 -1.82 0.71
CA GLY A 62 -9.77 -1.98 2.14
C GLY A 62 -8.45 -1.95 2.89
N PRO A 63 -8.52 -1.89 4.23
CA PRO A 63 -7.32 -1.83 5.05
C PRO A 63 -6.44 -3.05 4.79
N ASP A 64 -5.13 -2.80 4.68
CA ASP A 64 -4.12 -3.84 4.55
C ASP A 64 -4.31 -4.91 5.65
N PRO A 65 -4.43 -6.21 5.30
CA PRO A 65 -4.61 -7.29 6.27
C PRO A 65 -3.50 -7.36 7.34
N ASP A 66 -2.34 -6.74 7.10
CA ASP A 66 -1.24 -6.68 8.05
C ASP A 66 -1.40 -5.60 9.14
N ILE A 67 -2.31 -4.63 8.97
CA ILE A 67 -2.60 -3.58 9.98
C ILE A 67 -2.84 -4.13 11.39
N PRO A 68 -3.72 -5.14 11.62
CA PRO A 68 -3.92 -5.69 12.96
C PRO A 68 -2.64 -6.34 13.53
N ILE A 69 -1.84 -7.00 12.69
CA ILE A 69 -0.59 -7.64 13.11
C ILE A 69 0.46 -6.59 13.50
N ILE A 70 0.61 -5.55 12.67
CA ILE A 70 1.51 -4.43 12.95
C ILE A 70 1.08 -3.73 14.23
N SER A 71 -0.23 -3.51 14.43
CA SER A 71 -0.77 -2.89 15.64
C SER A 71 -0.42 -3.68 16.90
N ALA A 72 -0.59 -5.02 16.86
CA ALA A 72 -0.21 -5.90 17.96
C ALA A 72 1.30 -5.87 18.24
N ARG A 73 2.14 -5.91 17.19
CA ARG A 73 3.61 -5.82 17.33
C ARG A 73 4.06 -4.49 17.94
N LEU A 74 3.36 -3.41 17.62
CA LEU A 74 3.66 -2.06 18.09
C LEU A 74 2.96 -1.70 19.41
N GLU A 75 2.20 -2.62 20.03
CA GLU A 75 1.40 -2.34 21.23
C GLU A 75 2.26 -1.82 22.40
N ASN A 76 3.44 -2.41 22.59
CA ASN A 76 4.34 -2.09 23.70
C ASN A 76 5.34 -0.95 23.41
N VAL A 77 5.29 -0.35 22.21
CA VAL A 77 6.17 0.77 21.84
C VAL A 77 5.59 2.08 22.38
N LYS A 78 6.21 2.63 23.44
CA LYS A 78 5.73 3.83 24.15
C LYS A 78 5.75 5.11 23.29
N HIS A 79 6.74 5.26 22.42
CA HIS A 79 6.91 6.46 21.60
C HIS A 79 7.04 6.06 20.13
N LYS A 80 6.06 6.46 19.32
CA LYS A 80 6.02 6.23 17.87
C LYS A 80 6.17 7.58 17.18
N ILE A 81 7.35 7.88 16.67
CA ILE A 81 7.65 9.16 16.00
C ILE A 81 7.55 8.94 14.49
N LEU A 82 6.62 9.63 13.83
CA LEU A 82 6.44 9.59 12.39
C LEU A 82 6.92 10.91 11.79
N VAL A 83 7.98 10.85 10.96
CA VAL A 83 8.47 11.99 10.20
C VAL A 83 7.98 11.86 8.76
N LEU A 84 7.18 12.83 8.31
CA LEU A 84 6.61 12.85 6.96
C LEU A 84 7.21 14.01 6.17
N SER A 85 7.52 13.77 4.90
CA SER A 85 7.84 14.81 3.93
C SER A 85 6.86 14.77 2.77
N GLY A 86 6.45 15.93 2.29
CA GLY A 86 5.61 16.03 1.10
C GLY A 86 6.39 15.71 -0.17
N LYS A 87 5.66 15.53 -1.29
CA LYS A 87 6.21 15.28 -2.63
C LYS A 87 7.15 16.37 -3.19
N GLY A 88 7.30 17.50 -2.49
CA GLY A 88 8.18 18.60 -2.86
C GLY A 88 9.63 18.45 -2.37
N GLY A 89 9.92 17.44 -1.54
CA GLY A 89 11.23 17.32 -0.90
C GLY A 89 11.52 18.49 0.06
N VAL A 90 12.56 18.32 0.86
CA VAL A 90 13.33 19.47 1.35
C VAL A 90 14.26 19.95 0.26
#